data_AF-A0A3R8P2M2-F1
#
_entry.id   AF-A0A3R8P2M2-F1
#
_cell.length_a   1.000
_cell.length_b   1.000
_cell.length_c   1.000
_cell.angle_alpha   90.00
_cell.angle_beta   90.00
_cell.angle_gamma   90.00
#
_symmetry.space_group_name_H-M   'P 1'
#
loop_
_entity.id
_entity.type
_entity.pdbx_description
1 polymer ?
#
loop_
_entity_poly.entity_id
_entity_poly.type
_entity_poly.pdbx_seq_one_letter_code
_entity_poly.pdbx_strand_id
1 'polypeptide(L)'
;MRRVPAAAIVAHDPAWPTRAETLLRQPRSVFAPLDGAEEFTYEHIGSTAVPGLAAKPIVDLQVRMPSLPSLDALPDVLALTFVHSPWSRCSAVLVAEPQRPSGSGRHS
;
A
#
# COMPACT_ATOMS: atom_id res chain seq x y z
N MET A 1 -2.44 -8.30 20.21
CA MET A 1 -1.17 -8.42 19.46
C MET A 1 -1.47 -9.01 18.09
N ARG A 2 -1.17 -8.29 17.02
CA ARG A 2 -1.42 -8.75 15.65
C ARG A 2 -0.22 -9.59 15.20
N ARG A 3 -0.44 -10.87 14.91
CA ARG A 3 0.61 -11.79 14.45
C ARG A 3 0.99 -11.41 13.02
N VAL A 4 2.22 -10.96 12.81
CA VAL A 4 2.82 -10.89 11.47
C VAL A 4 2.88 -12.34 10.96
N PRO A 5 2.31 -12.66 9.79
CA PRO A 5 2.44 -14.00 9.22
C PRO A 5 3.94 -14.32 9.06
N ALA A 6 4.31 -15.58 9.31
CA ALA A 6 5.69 -16.04 9.15
C ALA A 6 6.22 -15.60 7.78
N ALA A 7 7.47 -15.12 7.73
CA ALA A 7 8.11 -14.55 6.55
C ALA A 7 8.36 -15.62 5.47
N ALA A 8 7.30 -16.13 4.85
CA ALA A 8 7.35 -17.07 3.76
C ALA A 8 7.45 -16.32 2.43
N ILE A 9 8.39 -16.75 1.59
CA ILE A 9 8.46 -16.37 0.20
C ILE A 9 7.49 -17.29 -0.57
N VAL A 10 6.57 -16.70 -1.33
CA VAL A 10 5.61 -17.42 -2.16
C VAL A 10 5.91 -17.18 -3.64
N ALA A 11 5.47 -18.08 -4.51
CA ALA A 11 5.49 -17.87 -5.94
C ALA A 11 4.71 -16.59 -6.31
N HIS A 12 5.06 -16.00 -7.45
CA HIS A 12 4.40 -14.79 -7.92
C HIS A 12 2.88 -14.98 -8.04
N ASP A 13 2.10 -14.11 -7.39
CA ASP A 13 0.64 -14.10 -7.50
C ASP A 13 0.21 -13.08 -8.58
N PRO A 14 -0.41 -13.51 -9.69
CA PRO A 14 -0.85 -12.60 -10.75
C PRO A 14 -1.92 -11.60 -10.31
N ALA A 15 -2.52 -11.77 -9.12
CA ALA A 15 -3.45 -10.79 -8.56
C ALA A 15 -2.77 -9.60 -7.87
N TRP A 16 -1.44 -9.62 -7.64
CA TRP A 16 -0.74 -8.53 -6.96
C TRP A 16 -0.91 -7.16 -7.64
N PRO A 17 -0.79 -7.02 -8.98
CA PRO A 17 -1.02 -5.73 -9.64
C PRO A 17 -2.44 -5.17 -9.39
N THR A 18 -3.48 -6.00 -9.53
CA THR A 18 -4.87 -5.58 -9.29
C THR A 18 -5.13 -5.22 -7.83
N ARG A 19 -4.49 -5.93 -6.88
CA ARG A 19 -4.53 -5.57 -5.46
C ARG A 19 -3.88 -4.21 -5.23
N ALA A 20 -2.71 -3.97 -5.80
CA ALA A 20 -2.02 -2.69 -5.70
C ALA A 20 -2.86 -1.54 -6.25
N GLU A 21 -3.45 -1.68 -7.43
CA GLU A 21 -4.37 -0.68 -8.00
C GLU A 21 -5.57 -0.40 -7.09
N THR A 22 -6.12 -1.45 -6.47
CA THR A 22 -7.22 -1.33 -5.52
C THR A 22 -6.83 -0.54 -4.28
N LEU A 23 -5.66 -0.84 -3.73
CA LEU A 23 -5.13 -0.18 -2.55
C LEU A 23 -4.74 1.27 -2.82
N LEU A 24 -4.28 1.59 -4.04
CA LEU A 24 -3.96 2.95 -4.47
C LEU A 24 -5.19 3.86 -4.63
N ARG A 25 -6.42 3.33 -4.68
CA ARG A 25 -7.64 4.18 -4.77
C ARG A 25 -7.81 5.07 -3.53
N GLN A 26 -7.53 4.53 -2.35
CA GLN A 26 -7.66 5.28 -1.10
C GLN A 26 -6.70 6.48 -1.04
N PRO A 27 -5.36 6.33 -1.16
CA PRO A 27 -4.46 7.48 -1.14
C PRO A 27 -4.76 8.47 -2.26
N ARG A 28 -5.17 8.01 -3.46
CA ARG A 28 -5.63 8.93 -4.53
C ARG A 28 -6.80 9.81 -4.08
N SER A 29 -7.84 9.22 -3.50
CA SER A 29 -8.99 9.99 -3.01
C SER A 29 -8.64 10.94 -1.88
N VAL A 30 -7.69 10.55 -1.03
CA VAL A 30 -7.31 11.27 0.18
C VAL A 30 -6.36 12.42 -0.12
N PHE A 31 -5.46 12.27 -1.10
CA PHE A 31 -4.56 13.33 -1.56
C PHE A 31 -5.19 14.26 -2.62
N ALA A 32 -6.29 13.86 -3.27
CA ALA A 32 -6.96 14.67 -4.30
C ALA A 32 -7.27 16.14 -3.91
N PRO A 33 -7.57 16.48 -2.64
CA PRO A 33 -7.80 17.88 -2.25
C PRO A 33 -6.54 18.73 -2.07
N LEU A 34 -5.34 18.15 -2.15
CA LEU A 34 -4.08 18.89 -1.97
C LEU A 34 -3.72 19.67 -3.23
N ASP A 35 -3.14 20.85 -3.06
CA ASP A 35 -2.60 21.65 -4.17
C ASP A 35 -1.50 20.86 -4.90
N GLY A 36 -1.59 20.77 -6.22
CA GLY A 36 -0.64 20.03 -7.06
C GLY A 36 -0.84 18.51 -7.07
N ALA A 37 -1.94 17.99 -6.50
CA ALA A 37 -2.22 16.55 -6.46
C ALA A 37 -2.34 15.90 -7.85
N GLU A 38 -2.62 16.67 -8.89
CA GLU A 38 -2.63 16.25 -10.30
C GLU A 38 -1.25 15.81 -10.80
N GLU A 39 -0.18 16.31 -10.18
CA GLU A 39 1.20 15.92 -10.51
C GLU A 39 1.68 14.71 -9.70
N PHE A 40 0.84 14.18 -8.78
CA PHE A 40 1.23 13.05 -7.95
C PHE A 40 1.19 11.76 -8.76
N THR A 41 2.23 10.93 -8.62
CA THR A 41 2.26 9.59 -9.21
C THR A 41 2.04 8.52 -8.15
N TYR A 42 1.40 7.42 -8.54
CA TYR A 42 0.95 6.36 -7.65
C TYR A 42 1.40 5.02 -8.24
N GLU A 43 2.34 4.36 -7.57
CA GLU A 43 3.08 3.25 -8.16
C GLU A 43 3.04 2.01 -7.25
N HIS A 44 2.92 0.84 -7.88
CA HIS A 44 3.20 -0.45 -7.24
C HIS A 44 4.70 -0.70 -7.36
N ILE A 45 5.38 -0.79 -6.22
CA ILE A 45 6.82 -1.01 -6.13
C ILE A 45 7.14 -2.30 -5.39
N GLY A 46 8.42 -2.62 -5.25
CA GLY A 46 8.88 -3.81 -4.52
C GLY A 46 8.73 -5.11 -5.32
N SER A 47 9.07 -6.23 -4.67
CA SER A 47 9.18 -7.53 -5.36
C SER A 47 7.84 -8.05 -5.89
N THR A 48 6.71 -7.65 -5.29
CA THR A 48 5.38 -8.05 -5.77
C THR A 48 4.95 -7.33 -7.04
N ALA A 49 5.65 -6.28 -7.46
CA ALA A 49 5.41 -5.56 -8.72
C ALA A 49 6.11 -6.22 -9.93
N VAL A 50 6.96 -7.24 -9.71
CA VAL A 50 7.75 -7.89 -10.76
C VAL A 50 7.10 -9.21 -11.16
N PRO A 51 6.53 -9.33 -12.39
CA PRO A 51 5.94 -10.57 -12.87
C PRO A 51 6.90 -11.76 -12.80
N GLY A 52 6.44 -12.86 -12.21
CA GLY A 52 7.22 -14.10 -12.08
C GLY A 52 8.21 -14.13 -10.91
N LEU A 53 8.38 -13.03 -10.17
CA LEU A 53 9.28 -13.00 -9.01
C LEU A 53 8.60 -13.55 -7.74
N ALA A 54 9.23 -14.55 -7.12
CA ALA A 54 8.81 -15.04 -5.81
C ALA A 54 9.11 -13.98 -4.73
N ALA A 55 8.14 -13.70 -3.86
CA ALA A 55 8.21 -12.60 -2.90
C ALA A 55 7.47 -12.91 -1.60
N LYS A 56 7.68 -12.07 -0.58
CA LYS A 56 6.76 -12.02 0.56
C LYS A 56 5.41 -11.49 0.05
N PRO A 57 4.26 -12.00 0.53
CA PRO A 57 2.94 -11.57 0.06
C PRO A 57 2.53 -10.23 0.68
N ILE A 58 3.36 -9.20 0.47
CA ILE A 58 3.22 -7.83 0.98
C ILE A 58 3.30 -6.90 -0.23
N VAL A 59 2.31 -6.04 -0.39
CA VAL A 59 2.25 -5.07 -1.50
C VAL A 59 2.83 -3.74 -1.01
N ASP A 60 3.90 -3.29 -1.68
CA ASP A 60 4.54 -2.00 -1.41
C ASP A 60 4.03 -0.95 -2.40
N LEU A 61 3.55 0.18 -1.88
CA LEU A 61 3.01 1.27 -2.69
C LEU A 61 3.83 2.55 -2.45
N GLN A 62 4.06 3.29 -3.53
CA GLN A 62 4.73 4.59 -3.49
C GLN A 62 3.82 5.67 -4.06
N VAL A 63 3.76 6.81 -3.37
CA VAL A 63 3.18 8.05 -3.87
C VAL A 63 4.29 9.07 -4.04
N ARG A 64 4.52 9.54 -5.26
CA ARG A 64 5.49 10.57 -5.57
C ARG A 64 4.78 11.93 -5.58
N MET A 65 5.32 12.88 -4.82
CA MET A 65 4.84 14.25 -4.77
C MET A 65 5.99 15.16 -5.23
N PRO A 66 5.86 15.91 -6.34
CA PRO A 66 6.94 16.78 -6.84
C PRO A 66 7.35 17.86 -5.84
N SER A 67 6.38 18.37 -5.09
CA SER A 67 6.57 19.20 -3.91
C SER A 67 5.91 18.51 -2.73
N LEU A 68 6.58 18.53 -1.57
CA LEU A 68 5.96 18.04 -0.34
C LEU A 68 5.02 19.14 0.18
N PRO A 69 3.72 18.86 0.39
CA PRO A 69 2.84 19.79 1.08
C PRO A 69 3.34 20.00 2.52
N SER A 70 2.90 21.09 3.17
CA SER A 70 3.27 21.32 4.56
C SER A 70 2.84 20.11 5.41
N LEU A 71 3.69 19.73 6.37
CA LEU A 71 3.39 18.61 7.26
C LEU A 71 2.08 18.82 8.04
N ASP A 72 1.66 20.07 8.21
CA ASP A 72 0.40 20.46 8.85
C ASP A 72 -0.85 20.10 8.03
N ALA A 73 -0.71 19.93 6.71
CA ALA A 73 -1.79 19.52 5.80
C ALA A 73 -1.92 17.99 5.66
N LEU A 74 -0.95 17.23 6.19
CA LEU A 74 -0.87 15.78 6.05
C LEU A 74 -1.51 14.92 7.17
N PRO A 75 -1.75 15.37 8.42
CA PRO A 75 -2.11 14.45 9.50
C PRO A 75 -3.51 13.87 9.34
N ASP A 76 -4.47 14.64 8.84
CA ASP A 76 -5.85 14.15 8.59
C ASP A 76 -5.92 13.20 7.38
N VAL A 77 -5.01 13.40 6.43
CA VAL A 77 -4.86 12.62 5.20
C VAL A 77 -4.15 11.28 5.49
N LEU A 78 -3.22 11.26 6.44
CA LEU A 78 -2.49 10.05 6.85
C LEU A 78 -3.22 9.21 7.91
N ALA A 79 -4.24 9.76 8.58
CA ALA A 79 -4.97 9.09 9.67
C ALA A 79 -5.88 7.91 9.22
N LEU A 80 -6.05 7.68 7.92
CA LEU A 80 -6.89 6.60 7.39
C LEU A 80 -6.05 5.34 7.11
N THR A 81 -6.03 4.41 8.06
CA THR A 81 -5.62 2.99 7.90
C THR A 81 -4.12 2.71 7.70
N PHE A 82 -3.27 3.71 7.45
CA PHE A 82 -1.83 3.53 7.29
C PHE A 82 -1.07 3.95 8.55
N VAL A 83 -0.16 3.09 9.03
CA VAL A 83 0.71 3.42 10.16
C VAL A 83 1.97 4.08 9.64
N HIS A 84 2.20 5.34 10.03
CA HIS A 84 3.48 6.00 9.77
C HIS A 84 4.60 5.22 10.45
N SER A 85 5.55 4.69 9.67
CA SER A 85 6.74 4.01 10.19
C SER A 85 7.92 4.99 10.19
N PRO A 86 8.43 5.40 11.38
CA PRO A 86 9.51 6.39 11.48
C PRO A 86 10.87 5.87 10.99
N TRP A 87 10.97 4.58 10.64
CA TRP A 87 12.20 3.94 10.15
C TRP A 87 12.20 3.69 8.63
N SER A 88 11.10 3.99 7.94
CA SER A 88 11.05 3.94 6.48
C SER A 88 11.84 5.11 5.91
N ARG A 89 13.02 4.83 5.34
CA ARG A 89 13.89 5.84 4.69
C ARG A 89 13.07 6.65 3.67
N CYS A 90 13.26 7.98 3.69
CA CYS A 90 12.62 9.02 2.87
C CYS A 90 11.96 8.54 1.55
N SER A 91 10.79 7.95 1.70
CA SER A 91 9.73 7.63 0.74
C SER A 91 8.60 7.16 1.66
N ALA A 92 7.41 7.74 1.56
CA ALA A 92 6.28 7.21 2.32
C ALA A 92 5.93 5.82 1.75
N VAL A 93 6.56 4.78 2.29
CA VAL A 93 6.24 3.38 1.93
C VAL A 93 4.95 3.03 2.66
N LEU A 94 3.86 2.98 1.89
CA LEU A 94 2.57 2.51 2.38
C LEU A 94 2.55 0.98 2.23
N VAL A 95 2.60 0.28 3.36
CA VAL A 95 2.49 -1.18 3.39
C VAL A 95 1.02 -1.55 3.55
N ALA A 96 0.43 -2.11 2.50
CA ALA A 96 -0.93 -2.61 2.56
C ALA A 96 -0.95 -4.08 3.02
N GLU A 97 -1.80 -4.37 4.00
CA GLU A 97 -1.88 -5.69 4.59
C GLU A 97 -2.85 -6.59 3.80
N PRO A 98 -2.57 -7.91 3.69
CA PRO A 98 -3.46 -8.81 2.98
C PRO A 98 -4.83 -8.88 3.68
N GLN A 99 -5.91 -8.61 2.94
CA GLN A 99 -7.27 -8.93 3.40
C GLN A 99 -7.47 -10.45 3.42
N ARG A 100 -8.03 -10.98 4.52
CA ARG A 100 -8.38 -12.40 4.62
C ARG A 100 -9.41 -12.76 3.54
N PRO A 101 -9.28 -13.91 2.86
CA PRO A 101 -10.39 -14.43 2.08
C PRO A 101 -11.57 -14.71 3.03
N SER A 102 -12.75 -14.21 2.67
CA SER A 102 -14.01 -14.48 3.36
C SER A 102 -14.36 -15.96 3.18
N GLY A 103 -13.95 -16.81 4.11
CA GLY A 103 -14.35 -18.21 4.15
C GLY A 103 -15.75 -18.34 4.72
N SER A 104 -16.78 -18.43 3.88
CA SER A 104 -18.09 -18.95 4.28
C SER A 104 -18.08 -20.48 4.16
N GLY A 105 -17.55 -21.16 5.17
CA GLY A 105 -17.75 -22.59 5.34
C GLY A 105 -19.14 -22.83 5.93
N ARG A 106 -20.10 -23.23 5.09
CA ARG A 106 -21.27 -23.98 5.57
C ARG A 106 -20.78 -25.39 5.91
N HIS A 107 -20.90 -25.76 7.18
CA HIS A 107 -21.00 -27.16 7.55
C HIS A 107 -22.46 -27.46 7.87
N SER A 108 -22.86 -28.65 7.43
CA SER A 108 -24.19 -29.24 7.34
C SER A 108 -25.05 -29.14 8.59
#